data_AF-A0A6A6V1L1-F1
#
_entry.id   AF-A0A6A6V1L1-F1
#
_cell.length_a   1.000
_cell.length_b   1.000
_cell.length_c   1.000
_cell.angle_alpha   90.00
_cell.angle_beta   90.00
_cell.angle_gamma   90.00
#
_symmetry.space_group_name_H-M   'P 1'
#
loop_
_entity.id
_entity.type
_entity.pdbx_description
1 polymer ?
#
loop_
_entity_poly.entity_id
_entity_poly.type
_entity_poly.pdbx_seq_one_letter_code
_entity_poly.pdbx_strand_id
1 'polypeptide(L)'
;MMKDVSCCCNMAKIHHFYMSMMALRRNPVRKCKKEELRDPMDVPECGVVEAIIERPEPTPPSLNYSQYPPSRRRATETTNFDSSGPFRFLDLPREVRDQVYSYLLTRPGKKISILDSRAILRSQKKRATAARTRDRLNQKRLQNGRRPITPRDSTFAPIIDVNVIQTSRQLHNEATTFLYRHNWFAISLDSFPVLTIDTPTGWKSSLITRLQLELLLKDAQRMSTYVDWATFFASFPELRFLRLIPTYHPRYYDWTHTELGSWASAHYVFRSFFRDLLMQIPEGVILKLGPSYDPEDNMQLEGKSHVSRRVLMDMHVELGMRGNGYGTLLGVEKVVDRDVVVGV
;
A
#
# COMPACT_ATOMS: atom_id res chain seq x y z
N MET A 1 4.17 -37.41 34.64
CA MET A 1 2.77 -37.00 34.90
C MET A 1 2.37 -35.93 33.90
N MET A 2 1.65 -36.28 32.82
CA MET A 2 0.97 -35.33 31.92
C MET A 2 -0.27 -36.03 31.34
N LYS A 3 -1.35 -36.14 32.13
CA LYS A 3 -2.61 -36.76 31.69
C LYS A 3 -3.73 -35.74 31.34
N ASP A 4 -3.48 -34.44 31.46
CA ASP A 4 -4.52 -33.40 31.34
C ASP A 4 -4.45 -32.52 30.06
N VAL A 5 -3.69 -32.93 29.04
CA VAL A 5 -3.51 -32.10 27.81
C VAL A 5 -4.58 -32.38 26.73
N SER A 6 -5.51 -33.31 26.97
CA SER A 6 -6.48 -33.76 25.96
C SER A 6 -7.89 -33.13 26.04
N CYS A 7 -8.18 -32.24 27.00
CA CYS A 7 -9.48 -31.53 27.05
C CYS A 7 -9.42 -30.27 26.17
N CYS A 8 -10.28 -30.16 25.16
CA CYS A 8 -10.46 -28.96 24.32
C CYS A 8 -10.78 -27.69 25.15
N CYS A 9 -11.36 -27.91 26.32
CA CYS A 9 -11.66 -27.00 27.42
C CYS A 9 -10.43 -26.24 27.93
N ASN A 10 -9.23 -26.80 27.73
CA ASN A 10 -7.97 -26.27 28.23
C ASN A 10 -7.19 -25.47 27.17
N MET A 11 -7.71 -25.33 25.94
CA MET A 11 -7.01 -24.64 24.85
C MET A 11 -6.72 -23.17 25.18
N ALA A 12 -7.65 -22.48 25.85
CA ALA A 12 -7.42 -21.12 26.32
C ALA A 12 -6.27 -21.03 27.34
N LYS A 13 -6.18 -22.00 28.25
CA LYS A 13 -5.10 -22.06 29.27
C LYS A 13 -3.77 -22.48 28.65
N ILE A 14 -3.75 -23.39 27.67
CA ILE A 14 -2.55 -23.76 26.91
C ILE A 14 -2.06 -22.57 26.08
N HIS A 15 -2.96 -21.85 25.41
CA HIS A 15 -2.61 -20.64 24.65
C HIS A 15 -2.09 -19.53 25.58
N HIS A 16 -2.73 -19.33 26.73
CA HIS A 16 -2.26 -18.39 27.74
C HIS A 16 -0.88 -18.78 28.29
N PHE A 17 -0.66 -20.06 28.60
CA PHE A 17 0.63 -20.59 29.05
C PHE A 17 1.72 -20.38 27.99
N TYR A 18 1.42 -20.66 26.72
CA TYR A 18 2.35 -20.45 25.60
C TYR A 18 2.68 -18.96 25.41
N MET A 19 1.68 -18.08 25.53
CA MET A 19 1.88 -16.63 25.51
C MET A 19 2.73 -16.14 26.69
N SER A 20 2.51 -16.66 27.91
CA SER A 20 3.31 -16.35 29.09
C SER A 20 4.76 -16.82 28.96
N MET A 21 4.98 -18.04 28.45
CA MET A 21 6.31 -18.57 28.17
C MET A 21 7.07 -17.75 27.12
N MET A 22 6.37 -17.32 26.07
CA MET A 22 6.95 -16.45 25.04
C MET A 22 7.17 -15.02 25.53
N ALA A 23 6.39 -14.54 26.51
CA ALA A 23 6.62 -13.26 27.17
C ALA A 23 7.86 -13.30 28.08
N LEU A 24 8.06 -14.40 28.82
CA LEU A 24 9.25 -14.60 29.66
C LEU A 24 10.54 -14.69 28.83
N ARG A 25 10.48 -15.27 27.63
CA ARG A 25 11.62 -15.29 26.70
C ARG A 25 11.95 -13.92 26.10
N ARG A 26 11.08 -12.91 26.22
CA ARG A 26 11.26 -11.59 25.60
C ARG A 26 12.04 -10.59 26.44
N ASN A 27 12.42 -10.87 27.70
CA ASN A 27 13.21 -9.92 28.48
C ASN A 27 13.86 -10.50 29.76
N PRO A 28 15.09 -11.04 29.71
CA PRO A 28 15.74 -11.59 30.91
C PRO A 28 16.21 -10.52 31.93
N VAL A 29 16.08 -9.21 31.66
CA VAL A 29 16.68 -8.15 32.50
C VAL A 29 15.67 -7.16 33.10
N ARG A 30 14.35 -7.36 32.94
CA ARG A 30 13.38 -6.55 33.69
C ARG A 30 13.30 -7.06 35.13
N LYS A 31 14.09 -6.44 36.02
CA LYS A 31 13.87 -6.47 37.47
C LYS A 31 12.38 -6.20 37.73
N CYS A 32 11.68 -7.16 38.32
CA CYS A 32 10.30 -7.01 38.76
C CYS A 32 10.20 -5.77 39.65
N LYS A 33 9.66 -4.67 39.12
CA LYS A 33 9.09 -3.62 39.97
C LYS A 33 7.77 -4.18 40.47
N LYS A 34 7.67 -4.32 41.79
CA LYS A 34 6.46 -4.71 42.52
C LYS A 34 5.35 -3.75 42.11
N GLU A 35 4.36 -4.27 41.40
CA GLU A 35 3.20 -3.51 40.95
C GLU A 35 2.27 -3.35 42.15
N GLU A 36 2.21 -2.14 42.70
CA GLU A 36 1.24 -1.79 43.74
C GLU A 36 -0.14 -1.69 43.09
N LEU A 37 -1.01 -2.63 43.46
CA LEU A 37 -2.43 -2.60 43.15
C LEU A 37 -3.04 -1.29 43.65
N ARG A 38 -3.53 -0.46 42.72
CA ARG A 38 -4.45 0.63 43.06
C ARG A 38 -5.88 0.09 43.03
N ASP A 39 -6.63 0.44 44.07
CA ASP A 39 -8.05 0.14 44.19
C ASP A 39 -8.87 0.76 43.05
N PRO A 40 -9.97 0.10 42.65
CA PRO A 40 -10.86 0.58 41.61
C PRO A 40 -11.61 1.83 42.08
N MET A 41 -11.40 2.97 41.41
CA MET A 41 -12.29 4.12 41.54
C MET A 41 -13.53 3.93 40.67
N ASP A 42 -14.68 4.27 41.25
CA ASP A 42 -16.00 4.24 40.65
C ASP A 42 -16.08 4.96 39.29
N VAL A 43 -16.68 4.27 38.33
CA VAL A 43 -16.96 4.76 36.98
C VAL A 43 -18.30 5.50 37.01
N PRO A 44 -18.38 6.78 36.58
CA PRO A 44 -19.65 7.47 36.44
C PRO A 44 -20.46 6.89 35.28
N GLU A 45 -21.75 6.62 35.52
CA GLU A 45 -22.73 6.23 34.51
C GLU A 45 -22.77 7.27 33.38
N CYS A 46 -22.42 6.84 32.18
CA CYS A 46 -22.49 7.65 30.97
C CYS A 46 -23.87 7.43 30.33
N GLY A 47 -24.73 8.45 30.42
CA GLY A 47 -26.06 8.46 29.83
C GLY A 47 -26.02 8.30 28.31
N VAL A 48 -26.79 7.33 27.82
CA VAL A 48 -27.02 7.08 26.40
C VAL A 48 -27.98 8.14 25.88
N VAL A 49 -27.50 9.02 25.00
CA VAL A 49 -28.35 9.92 24.22
C VAL A 49 -28.52 9.31 22.84
N GLU A 50 -29.74 8.87 22.53
CA GLU A 50 -30.15 8.38 21.21
C GLU A 50 -30.14 9.55 20.21
N ALA A 51 -29.24 9.47 19.23
CA ALA A 51 -29.21 10.38 18.09
C ALA A 51 -30.09 9.82 16.96
N ILE A 52 -31.21 10.47 16.72
CA ILE A 52 -32.09 10.24 15.56
C ILE A 52 -31.35 10.77 14.32
N ILE A 53 -30.96 9.85 13.42
CA ILE A 53 -30.33 10.17 12.14
C ILE A 53 -31.43 10.15 11.07
N GLU A 54 -31.87 11.34 10.64
CA GLU A 54 -32.70 11.50 9.45
C GLU A 54 -31.87 11.19 8.19
N ARG A 55 -32.38 10.26 7.39
CA ARG A 55 -31.84 9.88 6.07
C ARG A 55 -32.38 10.84 5.01
N PRO A 56 -31.53 11.55 4.24
CA PRO A 56 -31.97 12.25 3.04
C PRO A 56 -32.11 11.27 1.86
N GLU A 57 -33.22 11.39 1.12
CA GLU A 57 -33.50 10.63 -0.10
C GLU A 57 -32.55 11.00 -1.25
N PRO A 58 -32.10 10.03 -2.07
CA PRO A 58 -31.27 10.29 -3.23
C PRO A 58 -32.11 10.73 -4.44
N THR A 59 -31.89 11.97 -4.90
CA THR A 59 -32.41 12.46 -6.18
C THR A 59 -31.53 11.96 -7.33
N PRO A 60 -32.08 11.38 -8.42
CA PRO A 60 -31.28 10.89 -9.54
C PRO A 60 -30.76 12.05 -10.41
N PRO A 61 -29.48 12.02 -10.86
CA PRO A 61 -28.96 13.00 -11.80
C PRO A 61 -29.43 12.69 -13.24
N SER A 62 -30.13 13.64 -13.86
CA SER A 62 -30.46 13.61 -15.28
C SER A 62 -29.20 13.89 -16.12
N LEU A 63 -28.75 12.87 -16.85
CA LEU A 63 -27.65 13.00 -17.83
C LEU A 63 -28.21 13.54 -19.15
N ASN A 64 -28.32 14.86 -19.26
CA ASN A 64 -28.43 15.53 -20.55
C ASN A 64 -27.05 15.63 -21.19
N TYR A 65 -26.73 14.64 -22.04
CA TYR A 65 -25.61 14.72 -22.98
C TYR A 65 -25.90 15.83 -24.00
N SER A 66 -25.47 17.05 -23.68
CA SER A 66 -25.41 18.17 -24.61
C SER A 66 -24.39 17.85 -25.70
N GLN A 67 -24.89 17.58 -26.90
CA GLN A 67 -24.10 17.44 -28.12
C GLN A 67 -23.46 18.79 -28.43
N TYR A 68 -22.15 18.91 -28.23
CA TYR A 68 -21.39 20.05 -28.71
C TYR A 68 -21.27 20.00 -30.24
N PRO A 69 -21.61 21.08 -30.96
CA PRO A 69 -21.42 21.14 -32.40
C PRO A 69 -19.93 21.24 -32.76
N PRO A 70 -19.52 20.75 -33.94
CA PRO A 70 -18.14 20.82 -34.38
C PRO A 70 -17.79 22.26 -34.80
N SER A 71 -17.07 22.98 -33.95
CA SER A 71 -16.51 24.29 -34.29
C SER A 71 -15.31 24.11 -35.24
N ARG A 72 -15.61 24.16 -36.54
CA ARG A 72 -14.65 24.26 -37.63
C ARG A 72 -14.39 25.74 -37.89
N ARG A 73 -13.39 26.34 -37.21
CA ARG A 73 -12.72 27.55 -37.72
C ARG A 73 -11.21 27.46 -37.49
N ARG A 74 -10.52 27.24 -38.60
CA ARG A 74 -9.12 27.65 -38.81
C ARG A 74 -9.02 29.15 -38.57
N ALA A 75 -8.08 29.55 -37.72
CA ALA A 75 -7.32 30.78 -37.88
C ALA A 75 -5.91 30.48 -37.38
N THR A 76 -4.98 30.36 -38.31
CA THR A 76 -3.54 30.49 -38.07
C THR A 76 -3.27 31.93 -37.67
N GLU A 77 -3.58 32.27 -36.42
CA GLU A 77 -3.06 33.47 -35.77
C GLU A 77 -1.65 33.12 -35.29
N THR A 78 -0.66 33.59 -36.06
CA THR A 78 0.71 33.76 -35.58
C THR A 78 0.66 34.82 -34.48
N THR A 79 0.41 34.38 -33.26
CA THR A 79 0.39 35.22 -32.08
C THR A 79 1.82 35.69 -31.80
N ASN A 80 2.05 36.99 -31.99
CA ASN A 80 3.16 37.68 -31.36
C ASN A 80 3.07 37.40 -29.85
N PHE A 81 4.00 36.61 -29.33
CA PHE A 81 4.14 36.35 -27.90
C PHE A 81 4.61 37.64 -27.22
N ASP A 82 3.69 38.56 -26.97
CA ASP A 82 3.94 39.69 -26.06
C ASP A 82 4.20 39.10 -24.66
N SER A 83 5.48 39.07 -24.30
CA SER A 83 6.04 38.39 -23.13
C SER A 83 5.78 39.11 -21.80
N SER A 84 4.80 40.01 -21.73
CA SER A 84 4.58 40.88 -20.55
C SER A 84 3.65 40.28 -19.48
N GLY A 85 3.23 39.01 -19.61
CA GLY A 85 2.32 38.33 -18.67
C GLY A 85 2.85 37.01 -18.11
N PRO A 86 2.19 36.44 -17.09
CA PRO A 86 2.53 35.12 -16.57
C PRO A 86 2.36 34.05 -17.65
N PHE A 87 3.23 33.05 -17.62
CA PHE A 87 3.24 31.95 -18.59
C PHE A 87 1.91 31.19 -18.61
N ARG A 88 1.27 31.13 -19.78
CA ARG A 88 -0.02 30.47 -19.97
C ARG A 88 0.16 28.98 -20.21
N PHE A 89 0.33 28.22 -19.12
CA PHE A 89 0.60 26.78 -19.18
C PHE A 89 -0.46 25.98 -19.97
N LEU A 90 -1.73 26.40 -19.93
CA LEU A 90 -2.82 25.73 -20.64
C LEU A 90 -2.83 25.99 -22.15
N ASP A 91 -2.12 27.01 -22.63
CA ASP A 91 -2.00 27.31 -24.06
C ASP A 91 -0.97 26.39 -24.75
N LEU A 92 -0.17 25.65 -23.97
CA LEU A 92 0.73 24.63 -24.49
C LEU A 92 -0.04 23.46 -25.11
N PRO A 93 0.46 22.82 -26.18
CA PRO A 93 -0.07 21.54 -26.66
C PRO A 93 -0.08 20.47 -25.57
N ARG A 94 -1.02 19.53 -25.65
CA ARG A 94 -1.20 18.50 -24.61
C ARG A 94 0.06 17.67 -24.41
N GLU A 95 0.78 17.39 -25.48
CA GLU A 95 2.01 16.60 -25.49
C GLU A 95 3.12 17.28 -24.67
N VAL A 96 3.22 18.61 -24.79
CA VAL A 96 4.19 19.41 -24.01
C VAL A 96 3.79 19.43 -22.53
N ARG A 97 2.49 19.53 -22.23
CA ARG A 97 2.00 19.43 -20.84
C ARG A 97 2.27 18.05 -20.24
N ASP A 98 2.08 16.98 -21.01
CA ASP A 98 2.38 15.61 -20.59
C ASP A 98 3.88 15.40 -20.34
N GLN A 99 4.77 16.04 -21.12
CA GLN A 99 6.20 16.07 -20.81
C GLN A 99 6.46 16.76 -19.47
N VAL A 100 5.82 17.89 -19.18
CA VAL A 100 5.95 18.56 -17.88
C VAL A 100 5.42 17.68 -16.75
N TYR A 101 4.28 17.00 -16.94
CA TYR A 101 3.79 16.02 -15.98
C TYR A 101 4.77 14.86 -15.77
N SER A 102 5.47 14.42 -16.82
CA SER A 102 6.49 13.38 -16.69
C SER A 102 7.61 13.82 -15.74
N TYR A 103 8.05 15.08 -15.80
CA TYR A 103 9.08 15.59 -14.89
C TYR A 103 8.57 15.82 -13.46
N LEU A 104 7.33 16.29 -13.30
CA LEU A 104 6.80 16.67 -11.98
C LEU A 104 6.19 15.48 -11.21
N LEU A 105 5.56 14.54 -11.93
CA LEU A 105 4.73 13.47 -11.38
C LEU A 105 5.38 12.09 -11.48
N THR A 106 6.60 12.01 -11.99
CA THR A 106 7.43 10.80 -11.88
C THR A 106 8.68 11.15 -11.07
N ARG A 107 9.20 10.16 -10.34
CA ARG A 107 10.37 10.36 -9.51
C ARG A 107 11.59 10.55 -10.42
N PRO A 108 12.28 11.70 -10.36
CA PRO A 108 13.41 11.97 -11.26
C PRO A 108 14.57 11.00 -10.99
N GLY A 109 15.31 10.66 -12.06
CA GLY A 109 16.53 9.86 -11.98
C GLY A 109 16.33 8.36 -11.78
N LYS A 110 15.10 7.84 -11.97
CA LYS A 110 14.82 6.40 -11.96
C LYS A 110 14.13 5.97 -13.25
N LYS A 111 14.54 4.81 -13.78
CA LYS A 111 13.90 4.17 -14.93
C LYS A 111 12.46 3.77 -14.63
N ILE A 112 12.21 3.25 -13.42
CA ILE A 112 10.87 2.95 -12.91
C ILE A 112 10.56 3.84 -11.72
N SER A 113 9.54 4.69 -11.88
CA SER A 113 9.03 5.51 -10.79
C SER A 113 8.13 4.67 -9.88
N ILE A 114 8.66 4.32 -8.70
CA ILE A 114 7.96 3.57 -7.65
C ILE A 114 7.61 4.52 -6.50
N LEU A 115 6.33 4.61 -6.19
CA LEU A 115 5.77 5.37 -5.09
C LEU A 115 5.47 4.42 -3.94
N ASP A 116 6.29 4.47 -2.90
CA ASP A 116 6.13 3.63 -1.72
C ASP A 116 5.10 4.22 -0.75
N SER A 117 3.99 3.50 -0.53
CA SER A 117 2.95 3.89 0.41
C SER A 117 3.50 4.11 1.81
N ARG A 118 4.45 3.28 2.25
CA ARG A 118 4.87 3.28 3.64
C ARG A 118 5.84 4.42 3.94
N ALA A 119 6.75 4.75 3.04
CA ALA A 119 7.54 5.98 3.15
C ALA A 119 6.65 7.22 3.29
N ILE A 120 5.57 7.30 2.49
CA ILE A 120 4.61 8.40 2.54
C ILE A 120 3.85 8.40 3.87
N LEU A 121 3.29 7.26 4.30
CA LEU A 121 2.55 7.12 5.56
C LEU A 121 3.42 7.45 6.79
N ARG A 122 4.68 6.99 6.81
CA ARG A 122 5.66 7.34 7.86
C ARG A 122 5.91 8.84 7.91
N SER A 123 6.07 9.48 6.75
CA SER A 123 6.21 10.95 6.65
C SER A 123 4.95 11.68 7.13
N GLN A 124 3.76 11.22 6.73
CA GLN A 124 2.48 11.78 7.17
C GLN A 124 2.32 11.66 8.69
N LYS A 125 2.58 10.48 9.27
CA LYS A 125 2.56 10.24 10.72
C LYS A 125 3.56 11.14 11.45
N LYS A 126 4.79 11.26 10.95
CA LYS A 126 5.82 12.14 11.51
C LYS A 126 5.37 13.61 11.51
N ARG A 127 4.80 14.09 10.40
CA ARG A 127 4.25 15.46 10.29
C ARG A 127 3.07 15.68 11.24
N ALA A 128 2.14 14.74 11.32
CA ALA A 128 0.99 14.82 12.23
C ALA A 128 1.43 14.85 13.70
N THR A 129 2.38 14.00 14.10
CA THR A 129 2.94 14.04 15.46
C THR A 129 3.67 15.35 15.74
N ALA A 130 4.48 15.85 14.81
CA ALA A 130 5.18 17.13 14.97
C ALA A 130 4.19 18.31 15.10
N ALA A 131 3.11 18.32 14.32
CA ALA A 131 2.05 19.30 14.41
C ALA A 131 1.39 19.29 15.79
N ARG A 132 0.93 18.11 16.27
CA ARG A 132 0.31 17.96 17.59
C ARG A 132 1.23 18.41 18.74
N THR A 133 2.51 18.04 18.67
CA THR A 133 3.50 18.46 19.68
C THR A 133 3.68 19.98 19.67
N ARG A 134 3.77 20.58 18.48
CA ARG A 134 3.88 22.03 18.32
C ARG A 134 2.63 22.75 18.83
N ASP A 135 1.44 22.25 18.56
CA ASP A 135 0.18 22.86 19.02
C ASP A 135 0.10 22.86 20.56
N ARG A 136 0.47 21.74 21.20
CA ARG A 136 0.57 21.65 22.67
C ARG A 136 1.58 22.65 23.24
N LEU A 137 2.73 22.80 22.59
CA LEU A 137 3.74 23.79 22.98
C LEU A 137 3.25 25.23 22.76
N ASN A 138 2.54 25.48 21.67
CA ASN A 138 1.98 26.79 21.36
C ASN A 138 0.92 27.20 22.38
N GLN A 139 0.05 26.28 22.80
CA GLN A 139 -0.90 26.52 23.89
C GLN A 139 -0.20 26.92 25.19
N LYS A 140 0.85 26.18 25.60
CA LYS A 140 1.65 26.53 26.79
C LYS A 140 2.37 27.88 26.65
N ARG A 141 2.86 28.20 25.45
CA ARG A 141 3.53 29.49 25.19
C ARG A 141 2.55 30.65 25.26
N LEU A 142 1.35 30.50 24.70
CA LEU A 142 0.29 31.49 24.77
C LEU A 142 -0.11 31.80 26.21
N GLN A 143 -0.28 30.77 27.05
CA GLN A 143 -0.56 30.93 28.48
C GLN A 143 0.55 31.70 29.22
N ASN A 144 1.80 31.55 28.77
CA ASN A 144 2.97 32.25 29.32
C ASN A 144 3.24 33.62 28.65
N GLY A 145 2.32 34.15 27.84
CA GLY A 145 2.50 35.42 27.12
C GLY A 145 3.58 35.38 26.02
N ARG A 146 4.02 34.19 25.59
CA ARG A 146 5.05 34.01 24.54
C ARG A 146 4.41 33.75 23.18
N ARG A 147 5.08 34.21 22.12
CA ARG A 147 4.64 34.00 20.73
C ARG A 147 4.63 32.50 20.34
N PRO A 148 3.66 32.06 19.51
CA PRO A 148 3.62 30.70 18.95
C PRO A 148 4.83 30.36 18.08
N ILE A 149 5.18 29.07 18.04
CA ILE A 149 6.20 28.50 17.16
C ILE A 149 5.58 28.28 15.77
N THR A 150 6.16 28.95 14.76
CA THR A 150 5.83 28.73 13.35
C THR A 150 6.50 27.45 12.85
N PRO A 151 5.85 26.69 11.95
CA PRO A 151 6.48 25.53 11.36
C PRO A 151 7.63 26.01 10.46
N ARG A 152 8.79 25.37 10.58
CA ARG A 152 9.89 25.63 9.64
C ARG A 152 9.58 24.92 8.33
N ASP A 153 9.74 25.63 7.22
CA ASP A 153 9.61 25.04 5.89
C ASP A 153 10.57 23.85 5.76
N SER A 154 10.02 22.71 5.37
CA SER A 154 10.83 21.52 5.16
C SER A 154 11.72 21.75 3.94
N THR A 155 13.03 21.71 4.12
CA THR A 155 14.02 21.81 3.03
C THR A 155 14.06 20.57 2.13
N PHE A 156 13.23 19.56 2.41
CA PHE A 156 13.20 18.33 1.62
C PHE A 156 12.40 18.54 0.36
N ALA A 157 13.02 18.30 -0.80
CA ALA A 157 12.32 18.18 -2.06
C ALA A 157 11.22 17.10 -1.94
N PRO A 158 9.99 17.39 -2.36
CA PRO A 158 8.92 16.41 -2.31
C PRO A 158 9.25 15.22 -3.22
N ILE A 159 8.72 14.04 -2.88
CA ILE A 159 8.89 12.83 -3.73
C ILE A 159 8.24 13.03 -5.10
N ILE A 160 7.11 13.74 -5.11
CA ILE A 160 6.34 14.16 -6.28
C ILE A 160 5.80 15.56 -6.02
N ASP A 161 5.86 16.43 -7.02
CA ASP A 161 5.26 17.76 -6.98
C ASP A 161 3.75 17.70 -7.28
N VAL A 162 2.98 17.32 -6.27
CA VAL A 162 1.51 17.23 -6.36
C VAL A 162 0.80 18.58 -6.46
N ASN A 163 1.52 19.70 -6.32
CA ASN A 163 0.95 21.04 -6.39
C ASN A 163 0.27 21.29 -7.75
N VAL A 164 0.81 20.75 -8.84
CA VAL A 164 0.20 20.88 -10.18
C VAL A 164 -1.22 20.32 -10.23
N ILE A 165 -1.50 19.26 -9.47
CA ILE A 165 -2.82 18.59 -9.38
C ILE A 165 -3.84 19.49 -8.65
N GLN A 166 -3.39 20.47 -7.87
CA GLN A 166 -4.23 21.35 -7.06
C GLN A 166 -4.56 22.69 -7.75
N THR A 167 -3.93 23.01 -8.88
CA THR A 167 -4.01 24.35 -9.50
C THR A 167 -5.31 24.61 -10.28
N SER A 168 -5.79 23.63 -11.05
CA SER A 168 -6.97 23.76 -11.93
C SER A 168 -7.66 22.42 -12.10
N ARG A 169 -8.98 22.40 -12.33
CA ARG A 169 -9.74 21.17 -12.61
C ARG A 169 -9.26 20.44 -13.86
N GLN A 170 -8.91 21.18 -14.92
CA GLN A 170 -8.37 20.56 -16.13
C GLN A 170 -7.02 19.90 -15.83
N LEU A 171 -6.08 20.67 -15.25
CA LEU A 171 -4.76 20.16 -14.87
C LEU A 171 -4.87 18.99 -13.90
N HIS A 172 -5.81 19.04 -12.94
CA HIS A 172 -6.09 17.95 -12.03
C HIS A 172 -6.39 16.64 -12.78
N ASN A 173 -7.31 16.68 -13.75
CA ASN A 173 -7.69 15.49 -14.51
C ASN A 173 -6.52 14.98 -15.35
N GLU A 174 -5.84 15.86 -16.09
CA GLU A 174 -4.70 15.49 -16.95
C GLU A 174 -3.54 14.89 -16.14
N ALA A 175 -3.12 15.60 -15.09
CA ALA A 175 -2.06 15.21 -14.18
C ALA A 175 -2.39 13.93 -13.41
N THR A 176 -3.62 13.77 -12.93
CA THR A 176 -4.05 12.57 -12.22
C THR A 176 -3.97 11.35 -13.14
N THR A 177 -4.55 11.44 -14.35
CA THR A 177 -4.44 10.35 -15.32
C THR A 177 -2.98 10.02 -15.64
N PHE A 178 -2.13 11.03 -15.80
CA PHE A 178 -0.70 10.83 -16.04
C PHE A 178 -0.01 10.12 -14.88
N LEU A 179 -0.24 10.57 -13.64
CA LEU A 179 0.32 10.01 -12.40
C LEU A 179 0.03 8.51 -12.29
N TYR A 180 -1.24 8.10 -12.42
CA TYR A 180 -1.65 6.71 -12.22
C TYR A 180 -1.26 5.75 -13.36
N ARG A 181 -1.06 6.28 -14.57
CA ARG A 181 -0.68 5.47 -15.74
C ARG A 181 0.81 5.15 -15.78
N HIS A 182 1.66 6.05 -15.30
CA HIS A 182 3.12 5.93 -15.48
C HIS A 182 3.85 5.41 -14.24
N ASN A 183 3.30 5.61 -13.04
CA ASN A 183 3.95 5.23 -11.79
C ASN A 183 3.53 3.83 -11.33
N TRP A 184 4.47 3.12 -10.69
CA TRP A 184 4.16 1.96 -9.87
C TRP A 184 3.81 2.40 -8.45
N PHE A 185 2.76 1.83 -7.90
CA PHE A 185 2.35 2.06 -6.52
C PHE A 185 2.78 0.85 -5.69
N ALA A 186 3.68 1.05 -4.74
CA ALA A 186 4.14 -0.01 -3.86
C ALA A 186 3.36 0.01 -2.55
N ILE A 187 2.79 -1.14 -2.18
CA ILE A 187 2.07 -1.38 -0.93
C ILE A 187 2.74 -2.56 -0.22
N SER A 188 3.11 -2.38 1.05
CA SER A 188 3.66 -3.45 1.88
C SER A 188 2.61 -3.93 2.88
N LEU A 189 2.30 -5.23 2.86
CA LEU A 189 1.38 -5.86 3.81
C LEU A 189 2.18 -6.38 5.01
N ASP A 190 2.33 -5.53 6.03
CA ASP A 190 3.15 -5.82 7.21
C ASP A 190 2.36 -6.29 8.44
N SER A 191 1.04 -6.12 8.47
CA SER A 191 0.15 -6.41 9.58
C SER A 191 -0.87 -7.46 9.14
N PHE A 192 -1.01 -8.55 9.88
CA PHE A 192 -2.01 -9.60 9.60
C PHE A 192 -2.82 -9.82 10.88
N PRO A 193 -4.17 -9.91 10.82
CA PRO A 193 -5.01 -9.75 9.61
C PRO A 193 -5.00 -8.32 9.04
N VAL A 194 -4.97 -8.19 7.71
CA VAL A 194 -5.18 -6.92 7.02
C VAL A 194 -6.70 -6.76 6.85
N LEU A 195 -7.35 -6.02 7.74
CA LEU A 195 -8.77 -5.65 7.54
C LEU A 195 -8.91 -4.43 6.63
N THR A 196 -7.85 -3.61 6.54
CA THR A 196 -7.83 -2.37 5.76
C THR A 196 -6.49 -2.22 5.06
N ILE A 197 -6.52 -1.84 3.79
CA ILE A 197 -5.31 -1.52 3.04
C ILE A 197 -4.86 -0.12 3.48
N ASP A 198 -3.71 -0.03 4.12
CA ASP A 198 -3.11 1.26 4.48
C ASP A 198 -2.58 1.94 3.21
N THR A 199 -3.44 2.73 2.55
CA THR A 199 -3.07 3.59 1.42
C THR A 199 -2.88 5.05 1.88
N PRO A 200 -1.89 5.78 1.35
CA PRO A 200 -1.74 7.21 1.62
C PRO A 200 -3.00 8.00 1.27
N THR A 201 -3.31 9.00 2.08
CA THR A 201 -4.44 9.90 1.80
C THR A 201 -4.33 10.52 0.41
N GLY A 202 -5.41 10.42 -0.37
CA GLY A 202 -5.47 10.94 -1.74
C GLY A 202 -5.14 9.92 -2.83
N TRP A 203 -4.65 8.72 -2.47
CA TRP A 203 -4.56 7.63 -3.42
C TRP A 203 -5.96 7.12 -3.80
N LYS A 204 -6.19 6.93 -5.10
CA LYS A 204 -7.41 6.40 -5.70
C LYS A 204 -7.10 5.01 -6.22
N SER A 205 -7.34 3.98 -5.39
CA SER A 205 -7.06 2.58 -5.72
C SER A 205 -7.69 2.15 -7.04
N SER A 206 -8.87 2.70 -7.37
CA SER A 206 -9.57 2.44 -8.62
C SER A 206 -8.82 2.86 -9.88
N LEU A 207 -7.85 3.77 -9.79
CA LEU A 207 -7.07 4.25 -10.93
C LEU A 207 -5.70 3.56 -11.03
N ILE A 208 -5.30 2.76 -10.05
CA ILE A 208 -3.97 2.14 -10.02
C ILE A 208 -3.87 1.06 -11.09
N THR A 209 -3.08 1.33 -12.12
CA THR A 209 -2.84 0.38 -13.23
C THR A 209 -1.64 -0.54 -12.99
N ARG A 210 -0.70 -0.12 -12.12
CA ARG A 210 0.57 -0.79 -11.83
C ARG A 210 0.78 -0.87 -10.32
N LEU A 211 0.66 -2.07 -9.76
CA LEU A 211 0.77 -2.32 -8.32
C LEU A 211 1.97 -3.20 -8.02
N GLN A 212 2.81 -2.77 -7.10
CA GLN A 212 3.81 -3.61 -6.46
C GLN A 212 3.32 -3.96 -5.06
N LEU A 213 3.16 -5.25 -4.79
CA LEU A 213 2.70 -5.74 -3.50
C LEU A 213 3.83 -6.49 -2.81
N GLU A 214 4.35 -5.93 -1.72
CA GLU A 214 5.29 -6.61 -0.85
C GLU A 214 4.53 -7.40 0.23
N LEU A 215 4.81 -8.69 0.33
CA LEU A 215 4.17 -9.61 1.27
C LEU A 215 5.17 -9.98 2.36
N LEU A 216 5.03 -9.41 3.56
CA LEU A 216 5.94 -9.67 4.67
C LEU A 216 5.55 -10.96 5.41
N LEU A 217 6.18 -12.06 5.04
CA LEU A 217 5.93 -13.40 5.57
C LEU A 217 6.30 -13.49 7.06
N LYS A 218 5.36 -13.97 7.86
CA LYS A 218 5.47 -14.19 9.32
C LYS A 218 5.29 -15.67 9.67
N ASP A 219 5.21 -15.97 10.95
CA ASP A 219 4.89 -17.32 11.43
C ASP A 219 3.56 -17.85 10.86
N ALA A 220 3.43 -19.18 10.71
CA ALA A 220 2.22 -19.79 10.11
C ALA A 220 0.95 -19.45 10.90
N GLN A 221 1.04 -19.29 12.23
CA GLN A 221 -0.10 -18.91 13.05
C GLN A 221 -0.62 -17.50 12.74
N ARG A 222 0.23 -16.56 12.34
CA ARG A 222 -0.18 -15.20 11.94
C ARG A 222 -0.60 -15.11 10.48
N MET A 223 -0.09 -16.02 9.65
CA MET A 223 -0.51 -16.13 8.25
C MET A 223 -1.87 -16.83 8.10
N SER A 224 -2.37 -17.50 9.14
CA SER A 224 -3.66 -18.21 9.10
C SER A 224 -4.88 -17.29 9.13
N THR A 225 -4.72 -16.04 9.57
CA THR A 225 -5.76 -15.02 9.40
C THR A 225 -5.66 -14.49 7.97
N TYR A 226 -6.42 -15.13 7.07
CA TYR A 226 -6.40 -14.83 5.65
C TYR A 226 -6.71 -13.36 5.35
N VAL A 227 -6.02 -12.83 4.34
CA VAL A 227 -6.44 -11.60 3.66
C VAL A 227 -7.57 -11.99 2.73
N ASP A 228 -8.66 -11.25 2.74
CA ASP A 228 -9.67 -11.40 1.69
C ASP A 228 -9.11 -10.81 0.39
N TRP A 229 -8.44 -11.67 -0.39
CA TRP A 229 -7.81 -11.29 -1.65
C TRP A 229 -8.83 -10.86 -2.69
N ALA A 230 -10.06 -11.41 -2.65
CA ALA A 230 -11.12 -11.01 -3.55
C ALA A 230 -11.50 -9.54 -3.30
N THR A 231 -11.75 -9.18 -2.04
CA THR A 231 -12.02 -7.78 -1.65
C THR A 231 -10.81 -6.88 -1.92
N PHE A 232 -9.59 -7.37 -1.69
CA PHE A 232 -8.36 -6.64 -2.00
C PHE A 232 -8.29 -6.29 -3.50
N PHE A 233 -8.39 -7.26 -4.40
CA PHE A 233 -8.27 -7.01 -5.84
C PHE A 233 -9.50 -6.28 -6.41
N ALA A 234 -10.68 -6.45 -5.83
CA ALA A 234 -11.87 -5.65 -6.19
C ALA A 234 -11.67 -4.14 -5.96
N SER A 235 -10.74 -3.75 -5.08
CA SER A 235 -10.39 -2.34 -4.85
C SER A 235 -9.54 -1.73 -5.98
N PHE A 236 -9.03 -2.55 -6.91
CA PHE A 236 -8.15 -2.13 -8.02
C PHE A 236 -8.69 -2.58 -9.40
N PRO A 237 -9.88 -2.10 -9.83
CA PRO A 237 -10.49 -2.48 -11.12
C PRO A 237 -9.63 -2.21 -12.35
N GLU A 238 -8.80 -1.16 -12.35
CA GLU A 238 -7.93 -0.80 -13.49
C GLU A 238 -6.56 -1.48 -13.45
N LEU A 239 -6.33 -2.41 -12.53
CA LEU A 239 -5.04 -3.08 -12.37
C LEU A 239 -4.70 -3.90 -13.63
N ARG A 240 -3.54 -3.60 -14.23
CA ARG A 240 -3.01 -4.29 -15.41
C ARG A 240 -1.68 -4.99 -15.15
N PHE A 241 -0.87 -4.43 -14.27
CA PHE A 241 0.45 -4.96 -13.93
C PHE A 241 0.55 -5.15 -12.42
N LEU A 242 0.83 -6.37 -11.98
CA LEU A 242 1.03 -6.71 -10.58
C LEU A 242 2.42 -7.30 -10.41
N ARG A 243 3.20 -6.76 -9.47
CA ARG A 243 4.47 -7.35 -9.03
C ARG A 243 4.32 -7.81 -7.59
N LEU A 244 4.35 -9.12 -7.35
CA LEU A 244 4.29 -9.69 -6.00
C LEU A 244 5.71 -9.95 -5.50
N ILE A 245 6.03 -9.48 -4.30
CA ILE A 245 7.36 -9.62 -3.71
C ILE A 245 7.21 -10.22 -2.31
N PRO A 246 7.30 -11.55 -2.20
CA PRO A 246 7.35 -12.19 -0.89
C PRO A 246 8.69 -11.90 -0.23
N THR A 247 8.64 -11.29 0.95
CA THR A 247 9.82 -10.97 1.76
C THR A 247 9.65 -11.49 3.17
N TYR A 248 10.75 -11.83 3.83
CA TYR A 248 10.70 -12.36 5.19
C TYR A 248 10.67 -11.22 6.21
N HIS A 249 9.70 -11.24 7.12
CA HIS A 249 9.61 -10.26 8.19
C HIS A 249 10.85 -10.35 9.10
N PRO A 250 11.54 -9.23 9.44
CA PRO A 250 12.82 -9.25 10.15
C PRO A 250 12.80 -10.04 11.47
N ARG A 251 11.70 -9.92 12.23
CA ARG A 251 11.51 -10.62 13.51
C ARG A 251 11.33 -12.15 13.39
N TYR A 252 10.79 -12.62 12.28
CA TYR A 252 10.42 -14.03 12.11
C TYR A 252 11.32 -14.77 11.11
N TYR A 253 12.34 -14.07 10.60
CA TYR A 253 13.20 -14.53 9.52
C TYR A 253 13.73 -15.94 9.74
N ASP A 254 14.35 -16.21 10.89
CA ASP A 254 15.01 -17.50 11.12
C ASP A 254 14.04 -18.67 11.02
N TRP A 255 12.78 -18.47 11.45
CA TRP A 255 11.74 -19.48 11.37
C TRP A 255 11.12 -19.56 9.97
N THR A 256 10.71 -18.43 9.39
CA THR A 256 10.02 -18.41 8.09
C THR A 256 10.92 -18.85 6.95
N HIS A 257 12.21 -18.50 7.01
CA HIS A 257 13.20 -18.90 6.02
C HIS A 257 13.45 -20.40 6.04
N THR A 258 13.55 -21.04 7.22
CA THR A 258 13.73 -22.50 7.32
C THR A 258 12.50 -23.25 6.82
N GLU A 259 11.31 -22.77 7.19
CA GLU A 259 10.04 -23.40 6.78
C GLU A 259 9.79 -23.26 5.27
N LEU A 260 10.16 -22.13 4.68
CA LEU A 260 10.01 -21.86 3.26
C LEU A 260 11.31 -22.09 2.47
N GLY A 261 12.19 -22.98 2.95
CA GLY A 261 13.46 -23.28 2.29
C GLY A 261 13.29 -24.01 0.95
N SER A 262 12.26 -24.86 0.85
CA SER A 262 11.82 -25.48 -0.41
C SER A 262 10.30 -25.46 -0.48
N TRP A 263 9.74 -25.39 -1.69
CA TRP A 263 8.30 -25.37 -1.85
C TRP A 263 7.63 -26.71 -1.48
N ALA A 264 8.30 -27.83 -1.78
CA ALA A 264 7.81 -29.17 -1.44
C ALA A 264 7.71 -29.40 0.08
N SER A 265 8.67 -28.85 0.84
CA SER A 265 8.68 -28.93 2.31
C SER A 265 7.97 -27.76 3.00
N ALA A 266 7.43 -26.81 2.23
CA ALA A 266 6.82 -25.62 2.80
C ALA A 266 5.61 -25.97 3.66
N HIS A 267 5.52 -25.35 4.85
CA HIS A 267 4.36 -25.51 5.72
C HIS A 267 3.06 -25.23 4.95
N TYR A 268 2.03 -26.07 5.16
CA TYR A 268 0.79 -26.03 4.38
C TYR A 268 0.08 -24.66 4.42
N VAL A 269 0.25 -23.90 5.50
CA VAL A 269 -0.29 -22.53 5.61
C VAL A 269 0.30 -21.58 4.55
N PHE A 270 1.61 -21.64 4.30
CA PHE A 270 2.21 -20.81 3.25
C PHE A 270 1.69 -21.23 1.88
N ARG A 271 1.60 -22.55 1.63
CA ARG A 271 1.07 -23.08 0.38
C ARG A 271 -0.37 -22.65 0.17
N SER A 272 -1.23 -22.79 1.17
CA SER A 272 -2.63 -22.34 1.15
C SER A 272 -2.73 -20.83 0.89
N PHE A 273 -1.97 -20.02 1.63
CA PHE A 273 -1.94 -18.57 1.50
C PHE A 273 -1.58 -18.11 0.08
N PHE A 274 -0.51 -18.67 -0.50
CA PHE A 274 -0.09 -18.30 -1.85
C PHE A 274 -1.02 -18.86 -2.93
N ARG A 275 -1.57 -20.07 -2.74
CA ARG A 275 -2.58 -20.61 -3.64
C ARG A 275 -3.81 -19.71 -3.69
N ASP A 276 -4.35 -19.33 -2.54
CA ASP A 276 -5.50 -18.44 -2.45
C ASP A 276 -5.21 -17.07 -3.07
N LEU A 277 -4.09 -16.43 -2.70
CA LEU A 277 -3.63 -15.18 -3.32
C LEU A 277 -3.60 -15.28 -4.85
N LEU A 278 -2.96 -16.33 -5.37
CA LEU A 278 -2.75 -16.48 -6.80
C LEU A 278 -4.02 -16.91 -7.54
N MET A 279 -4.99 -17.54 -6.88
CA MET A 279 -6.32 -17.82 -7.47
C MET A 279 -7.17 -16.55 -7.60
N GLN A 280 -7.00 -15.58 -6.69
CA GLN A 280 -7.85 -14.38 -6.62
C GLN A 280 -7.37 -13.20 -7.49
N ILE A 281 -6.17 -13.30 -8.08
CA ILE A 281 -5.66 -12.26 -9.00
C ILE A 281 -6.45 -12.28 -10.31
N PRO A 282 -6.99 -11.14 -10.80
CA PRO A 282 -7.77 -11.08 -12.03
C PRO A 282 -7.03 -11.59 -13.28
N GLU A 283 -7.75 -12.24 -14.20
CA GLU A 283 -7.16 -12.91 -15.39
C GLU A 283 -6.45 -11.96 -16.37
N GLY A 284 -6.86 -10.69 -16.41
CA GLY A 284 -6.25 -9.66 -17.26
C GLY A 284 -4.91 -9.11 -16.75
N VAL A 285 -4.53 -9.43 -15.52
CA VAL A 285 -3.37 -8.84 -14.85
C VAL A 285 -2.08 -9.56 -15.26
N ILE A 286 -1.09 -8.80 -15.72
CA ILE A 286 0.27 -9.29 -15.96
C ILE A 286 0.99 -9.39 -14.62
N LEU A 287 1.27 -10.62 -14.20
CA LEU A 287 1.90 -10.93 -12.92
C LEU A 287 3.41 -11.08 -13.07
N LYS A 288 4.19 -10.38 -12.23
CA LYS A 288 5.62 -10.60 -12.01
C LYS A 288 5.86 -11.08 -10.57
N LEU A 289 6.64 -12.13 -10.40
CA LEU A 289 6.99 -12.69 -9.09
C LEU A 289 8.43 -12.34 -8.73
N GLY A 290 8.62 -11.75 -7.55
CA GLY A 290 9.93 -11.40 -7.00
C GLY A 290 10.37 -9.95 -7.23
N PRO A 291 11.54 -9.59 -6.66
CA PRO A 291 12.13 -8.27 -6.83
C PRO A 291 12.58 -8.03 -8.27
N SER A 292 12.86 -6.77 -8.62
CA SER A 292 13.50 -6.42 -9.89
C SER A 292 14.99 -6.70 -9.82
N TYR A 293 15.55 -7.21 -10.92
CA TYR A 293 16.99 -7.43 -11.05
C TYR A 293 17.72 -6.17 -11.49
N ASP A 294 17.00 -5.20 -12.05
CA ASP A 294 17.58 -3.92 -12.44
C ASP A 294 17.96 -3.12 -11.18
N PRO A 295 19.26 -2.86 -10.94
CA PRO A 295 19.69 -2.09 -9.78
C PRO A 295 19.14 -0.65 -9.80
N GLU A 296 18.78 -0.13 -10.97
CA GLU A 296 18.21 1.21 -11.12
C GLU A 296 16.77 1.32 -10.59
N ASP A 297 16.05 0.20 -10.51
CA ASP A 297 14.67 0.19 -9.99
C ASP A 297 14.61 0.52 -8.50
N ASN A 298 15.75 0.42 -7.78
CA ASN A 298 15.97 0.82 -6.39
C ASN A 298 14.71 0.66 -5.53
N MET A 299 14.33 -0.61 -5.38
CA MET A 299 13.18 -1.04 -4.62
C MET A 299 13.54 -1.03 -3.15
N GLN A 300 12.91 -0.13 -2.39
CA GLN A 300 13.07 -0.07 -0.94
C GLN A 300 12.13 -1.11 -0.32
N LEU A 301 12.56 -2.37 -0.31
CA LEU A 301 11.86 -3.46 0.37
C LEU A 301 12.13 -3.41 1.86
N GLU A 302 11.17 -3.87 2.65
CA GLU A 302 11.25 -3.81 4.11
C GLU A 302 11.63 -5.13 4.76
N GLY A 303 11.32 -6.23 4.08
CA GLY A 303 11.72 -7.53 4.55
C GLY A 303 13.23 -7.66 4.61
N LYS A 304 13.70 -8.53 5.49
CA LYS A 304 15.14 -8.79 5.69
C LYS A 304 15.79 -9.37 4.44
N SER A 305 15.06 -10.23 3.74
CA SER A 305 15.41 -10.75 2.42
C SER A 305 14.15 -11.19 1.67
N HIS A 306 14.28 -11.38 0.35
CA HIS A 306 13.22 -11.91 -0.49
C HIS A 306 13.24 -13.44 -0.52
N VAL A 307 12.08 -14.05 -0.78
CA VAL A 307 11.98 -15.50 -1.01
C VAL A 307 12.79 -15.87 -2.26
N SER A 308 13.49 -17.01 -2.21
CA SER A 308 14.34 -17.44 -3.32
C SER A 308 13.54 -17.64 -4.60
N ARG A 309 14.14 -17.28 -5.75
CA ARG A 309 13.50 -17.42 -7.07
C ARG A 309 13.04 -18.85 -7.33
N ARG A 310 13.83 -19.84 -6.92
CA ARG A 310 13.47 -21.26 -7.06
C ARG A 310 12.13 -21.57 -6.39
N VAL A 311 11.95 -21.16 -5.14
CA VAL A 311 10.69 -21.37 -4.42
C VAL A 311 9.52 -20.63 -5.06
N LEU A 312 9.74 -19.41 -5.56
CA LEU A 312 8.71 -18.65 -6.29
C LEU A 312 8.29 -19.34 -7.59
N MET A 313 9.24 -19.95 -8.30
CA MET A 313 8.96 -20.71 -9.52
C MET A 313 8.25 -22.03 -9.20
N ASP A 314 8.68 -22.76 -8.16
CA ASP A 314 8.01 -23.98 -7.73
C ASP A 314 6.56 -23.70 -7.29
N MET A 315 6.34 -22.62 -6.55
CA MET A 315 5.01 -22.11 -6.19
C MET A 315 4.16 -21.82 -7.42
N HIS A 316 4.78 -21.21 -8.44
CA HIS A 316 4.12 -20.87 -9.68
C HIS A 316 3.74 -22.10 -10.50
N VAL A 317 4.65 -23.07 -10.61
CA VAL A 317 4.46 -24.33 -11.33
C VAL A 317 3.38 -25.20 -10.69
N GLU A 318 3.32 -25.24 -9.34
CA GLU A 318 2.29 -26.02 -8.63
C GLU A 318 0.87 -25.54 -8.95
N LEU A 319 0.70 -24.25 -9.22
CA LEU A 319 -0.57 -23.66 -9.65
C LEU A 319 -0.85 -23.88 -11.14
N GLY A 320 -0.09 -24.79 -11.76
CA GLY A 320 -0.10 -25.15 -13.17
C GLY A 320 -1.42 -24.90 -13.87
N MET A 321 -1.35 -24.07 -14.92
CA MET A 321 -2.44 -23.71 -15.83
C MET A 321 -3.72 -23.29 -15.09
N ARG A 322 -3.91 -21.97 -14.91
CA ARG A 322 -5.15 -21.45 -14.33
C ARG A 322 -6.34 -21.94 -15.17
N GLY A 323 -7.18 -22.80 -14.60
CA GLY A 323 -8.52 -22.97 -15.13
C GLY A 323 -9.25 -21.65 -14.94
N ASN A 324 -9.70 -21.00 -16.01
CA ASN A 324 -10.70 -19.96 -15.86
C ASN A 324 -11.97 -20.58 -15.23
N GLY A 325 -12.90 -19.75 -14.75
CA GLY A 325 -14.19 -20.23 -14.22
C GLY A 325 -15.02 -21.07 -15.22
N TYR A 326 -14.57 -21.17 -16.47
CA TYR A 326 -15.15 -21.93 -17.57
C TYR A 326 -14.38 -23.22 -17.91
N GLY A 327 -13.40 -23.63 -17.09
CA GLY A 327 -12.63 -24.87 -17.28
C GLY A 327 -11.58 -24.82 -18.41
N THR A 328 -11.35 -23.65 -19.02
CA THR A 328 -10.28 -23.44 -20.01
C THR A 328 -8.97 -23.18 -19.31
N LEU A 329 -7.94 -23.96 -19.66
CA LEU A 329 -6.59 -23.85 -19.11
C LEU A 329 -5.89 -22.63 -19.74
N LEU A 330 -5.80 -21.54 -18.99
CA LEU A 330 -4.92 -20.42 -19.32
C LEU A 330 -3.48 -20.83 -19.01
N GLY A 331 -2.71 -21.09 -20.06
CA GLY A 331 -1.26 -21.22 -19.96
C GLY A 331 -0.70 -19.95 -19.31
N VAL A 332 0.09 -20.10 -18.26
CA VAL A 332 0.68 -18.95 -17.57
C VAL A 332 1.90 -18.44 -18.34
N GLU A 333 1.69 -18.05 -19.59
CA GLU A 333 2.72 -17.44 -20.44
C GLU A 333 3.02 -15.98 -20.04
N LYS A 334 2.26 -15.42 -19.08
CA LYS A 334 2.38 -14.01 -18.66
C LYS A 334 3.22 -13.76 -17.40
N VAL A 335 3.88 -14.78 -16.85
CA VAL A 335 4.98 -14.52 -15.88
C VAL A 335 6.21 -14.11 -16.68
N VAL A 336 6.26 -12.81 -17.00
CA VAL A 336 7.39 -12.20 -17.72
C VAL A 336 8.53 -12.05 -16.74
N ASP A 337 9.36 -13.10 -16.65
CA ASP A 337 10.67 -13.08 -16.00
C ASP A 337 11.80 -13.21 -17.04
N ARG A 338 11.57 -12.68 -18.25
CA ARG A 338 12.56 -12.63 -19.33
C ARG A 338 13.26 -11.28 -19.36
N ASP A 339 14.01 -10.99 -18.30
CA ASP A 339 15.22 -10.15 -18.40
C ASP A 339 16.48 -11.03 -18.55
N VAL A 340 16.30 -12.32 -18.87
CA VAL A 340 17.39 -13.11 -19.48
C VAL A 340 17.62 -12.52 -20.86
N VAL A 341 18.51 -11.53 -20.90
CA VAL A 341 19.27 -11.19 -22.10
C VAL A 341 19.92 -12.48 -22.55
N VAL A 342 19.27 -13.19 -23.48
CA VAL A 342 19.95 -14.19 -24.29
C VAL A 342 20.93 -13.37 -25.12
N GLY A 343 22.16 -13.25 -24.63
CA GLY A 343 23.28 -12.83 -25.45
C GLY A 343 23.40 -13.82 -26.59
N VAL A 344 22.94 -13.42 -27.76
CA VAL A 344 23.27 -14.04 -29.04
C VAL A 344 24.65 -13.55 -29.45
#